data_AF-A0A256I0Y2-F1
#
_entry.id   AF-A0A256I0Y2-F1
#
_cell.length_a   1.000
_cell.length_b   1.000
_cell.length_c   1.000
_cell.angle_alpha   90.00
_cell.angle_beta   90.00
_cell.angle_gamma   90.00
#
_symmetry.space_group_name_H-M   'P 1'
#
loop_
_entity.id
_entity.type
_entity.pdbx_description
1 polymer ?
#
loop_
_entity_poly.entity_id
_entity_poly.type
_entity_poly.pdbx_seq_one_letter_code
_entity_poly.pdbx_strand_id
1 'polypeptide(L)'
;LLLVDGGEGQLGAARDALAETGWDVPAVALAKAEELVVTPTGARRWDDDAPELHLLQRVRDEAHRFAVSYHQTVRDEVKTVLDDVPGVGPETRRRLLRRFGSVESVREASAADLTDVDGIGEATAETLRERL
;
A
#
# COMPACT_ATOMS: atom_id res chain seq x y z
N LEU A 1 -3.38 -14.04 18.54
CA LEU A 1 -1.99 -13.87 18.07
C LEU A 1 -2.04 -12.99 16.84
N LEU A 2 -1.32 -11.88 16.85
CA LEU A 2 -1.09 -11.01 15.70
C LEU A 2 0.29 -11.33 15.12
N LEU A 3 0.34 -11.63 13.82
CA LEU A 3 1.60 -11.79 13.08
C LEU A 3 1.85 -10.54 12.23
N VAL A 4 3.00 -9.91 12.42
CA VAL A 4 3.45 -8.75 11.66
C VAL A 4 4.45 -9.21 10.58
N ASP A 5 4.18 -8.86 9.32
CA ASP A 5 5.15 -9.02 8.23
C ASP A 5 6.24 -7.95 8.37
N GLY A 6 7.34 -8.30 9.05
CA GLY A 6 8.33 -7.32 9.45
C GLY A 6 9.32 -7.76 10.53
N GLY A 7 10.29 -6.90 10.80
CA GLY A 7 11.27 -7.05 11.87
C GLY A 7 10.85 -6.38 13.19
N GLU A 8 11.82 -6.19 14.07
CA GLU A 8 11.62 -5.67 15.43
C GLU A 8 10.96 -4.28 15.48
N GLY A 9 11.35 -3.36 14.59
CA GLY A 9 10.75 -2.02 14.55
C GLY A 9 9.26 -2.03 14.21
N GLN A 10 8.84 -2.89 13.28
CA GLN A 10 7.43 -3.04 12.91
C GLN A 10 6.63 -3.73 14.02
N LEU A 11 7.23 -4.68 14.73
CA LEU A 11 6.63 -5.29 15.91
C LEU A 11 6.44 -4.29 17.05
N GLY A 12 7.43 -3.42 17.28
CA GLY A 12 7.34 -2.33 18.26
C GLY A 12 6.17 -1.40 17.96
N ALA A 13 6.09 -0.89 16.74
CA ALA A 13 4.98 -0.04 16.30
C ALA A 13 3.61 -0.71 16.45
N ALA A 14 3.50 -2.01 16.13
CA ALA A 14 2.26 -2.76 16.31
C ALA A 14 1.87 -2.89 17.79
N ARG A 15 2.84 -3.07 18.70
CA ARG A 15 2.59 -3.15 20.14
C ARG A 15 2.17 -1.82 20.74
N ASP A 16 2.82 -0.73 20.33
CA ASP A 16 2.47 0.61 20.77
C ASP A 16 1.01 0.93 20.37
N ALA A 17 0.63 0.63 19.13
CA ALA A 17 -0.74 0.78 18.67
C ALA A 17 -1.74 -0.11 19.43
N LEU A 18 -1.39 -1.37 19.72
CA LEU A 18 -2.24 -2.25 20.53
C LEU A 18 -2.45 -1.71 21.95
N ALA A 19 -1.39 -1.19 22.58
CA ALA A 19 -1.45 -0.62 23.92
C ALA A 19 -2.40 0.59 24.00
N GLU A 20 -2.44 1.43 22.97
CA GLU A 20 -3.36 2.57 22.88
C GLU A 20 -4.84 2.14 22.81
N THR A 21 -5.13 0.98 22.20
CA THR A 21 -6.50 0.45 22.09
C THR A 21 -6.97 -0.28 23.35
N GLY A 22 -6.07 -0.59 24.28
CA GLY A 22 -6.35 -1.46 25.43
C GLY A 22 -6.56 -2.93 25.05
N TRP A 23 -6.21 -3.33 23.82
CA TRP A 23 -6.39 -4.70 23.34
C TRP A 23 -5.14 -5.55 23.64
N ASP A 24 -5.28 -6.52 24.55
CA ASP A 24 -4.21 -7.43 24.93
C ASP A 24 -4.19 -8.69 24.04
N VAL A 25 -3.56 -8.58 22.87
CA VAL A 25 -3.32 -9.71 21.97
C VAL A 25 -1.80 -9.94 21.82
N PRO A 26 -1.31 -11.19 21.95
CA PRO A 26 0.10 -11.47 21.70
C PRO A 26 0.48 -11.11 20.28
N ALA A 27 1.59 -10.38 20.11
CA ALA A 27 2.13 -9.98 18.81
C ALA A 27 3.54 -10.53 18.60
N VAL A 28 3.75 -11.10 17.41
CA VAL A 28 5.03 -11.62 16.91
C VAL A 28 5.28 -11.09 15.51
N ALA A 29 6.53 -11.11 15.06
CA ALA A 29 6.89 -10.69 13.71
C ALA A 29 7.79 -11.71 13.02
N LEU A 30 7.70 -11.77 11.68
CA LEU A 30 8.55 -12.61 10.84
C LEU A 30 9.34 -11.73 9.88
N ALA A 31 10.65 -11.59 10.13
CA ALA A 31 11.52 -10.80 9.28
C ALA A 31 11.84 -11.56 7.99
N LYS A 32 11.50 -10.96 6.84
CA LYS A 32 11.51 -11.62 5.53
C LYS A 32 12.91 -12.04 5.02
N ALA A 33 13.96 -11.27 5.31
CA ALA A 33 15.28 -11.56 4.75
C ALA A 33 15.97 -12.73 5.47
N GLU A 34 15.80 -12.83 6.79
CA GLU A 34 16.47 -13.84 7.62
C GLU A 34 15.54 -14.94 8.13
N GLU A 35 14.24 -14.89 7.82
CA GLU A 35 13.19 -15.75 8.39
C GLU A 35 13.25 -15.78 9.94
N LEU A 36 13.64 -14.65 10.51
CA LEU A 36 13.83 -14.49 11.96
C LEU A 36 12.49 -14.17 12.62
N VAL A 37 12.13 -14.96 13.61
CA VAL A 37 10.88 -14.80 14.35
C VAL A 37 11.13 -13.97 15.59
N VAL A 38 10.55 -12.78 15.65
CA VAL A 38 10.67 -11.87 16.79
C VAL A 38 9.46 -12.05 17.70
N THR A 39 9.73 -12.45 18.94
CA THR A 39 8.69 -12.69 19.97
C THR A 39 8.85 -11.69 21.13
N PRO A 40 7.87 -11.59 22.04
CA PRO A 40 8.05 -10.81 23.28
C PRO A 40 9.25 -11.27 24.13
N THR A 41 9.65 -12.53 23.99
CA THR A 41 10.76 -13.13 24.74
C THR A 41 12.12 -13.04 24.00
N GLY A 42 12.16 -12.36 22.86
CA GLY A 42 13.36 -12.24 22.02
C GLY A 42 13.20 -12.90 20.65
N ALA A 43 14.25 -12.75 19.83
CA ALA A 43 14.31 -13.30 18.50
C ALA A 43 14.70 -14.79 18.51
N ARG A 44 14.10 -15.57 17.62
CA ARG A 44 14.35 -17.00 17.44
C ARG A 44 14.61 -17.27 15.97
N ARG A 45 15.68 -18.01 15.71
CA ARG A 45 15.95 -18.62 14.41
C ARG A 45 15.61 -20.10 14.53
N TRP A 46 14.67 -20.54 13.71
CA TRP A 46 14.33 -21.96 13.59
C TRP A 46 15.05 -22.55 12.39
N ASP A 47 15.12 -23.88 12.36
CA ASP A 47 15.57 -24.61 11.18
C ASP A 47 14.56 -24.38 10.04
N ASP A 48 15.06 -24.39 8.81
CA ASP A 48 14.26 -24.05 7.63
C ASP A 48 13.09 -25.03 7.40
N ASP A 49 13.18 -26.26 7.93
CA ASP A 49 12.14 -27.29 7.82
C ASP A 49 11.16 -27.31 9.01
N ALA A 50 11.35 -26.42 10.00
CA ALA A 50 10.52 -26.38 11.20
C ALA A 50 9.04 -26.09 10.87
N PRO A 51 8.09 -26.91 11.36
CA PRO A 51 6.68 -26.76 11.03
C PRO A 51 6.07 -25.44 11.52
N GLU A 52 6.54 -24.92 12.66
CA GLU A 52 6.14 -23.61 13.19
C GLU A 52 6.59 -22.45 12.30
N LEU A 53 7.78 -22.53 11.68
CA LEU A 53 8.28 -21.53 10.75
C LEU A 53 7.41 -21.52 9.48
N HIS A 54 7.18 -22.70 8.91
CA HIS A 54 6.32 -22.85 7.74
C HIS A 54 4.90 -22.31 7.96
N LEU A 55 4.35 -22.47 9.16
CA LEU A 55 3.04 -21.89 9.49
C LEU A 55 3.08 -20.36 9.41
N LEU A 56 4.07 -19.71 10.04
CA LEU A 56 4.20 -18.25 10.00
C LEU A 56 4.45 -17.73 8.58
N GLN A 57 5.28 -18.43 7.80
CA GLN A 57 5.52 -18.10 6.40
C GLN A 57 4.23 -18.14 5.58
N ARG A 58 3.42 -19.19 5.70
CA ARG A 58 2.13 -19.27 4.98
C ARG A 58 1.18 -18.13 5.33
N VAL A 59 1.10 -17.75 6.61
CA VAL A 59 0.27 -16.61 7.04
C VAL A 59 0.81 -15.29 6.48
N ARG A 60 2.14 -15.09 6.52
CA ARG A 60 2.79 -13.92 5.91
C ARG A 60 2.52 -13.86 4.42
N ASP A 61 2.71 -14.97 3.70
CA ASP A 61 2.56 -15.02 2.26
C ASP A 61 1.10 -14.77 1.84
N GLU A 62 0.13 -15.23 2.64
CA GLU A 62 -1.28 -14.90 2.49
C GLU A 62 -1.56 -13.40 2.68
N ALA A 63 -1.05 -12.81 3.77
CA ALA A 63 -1.18 -11.38 4.03
C ALA A 63 -0.52 -10.54 2.92
N HIS A 64 0.66 -10.95 2.46
CA HIS A 64 1.37 -10.31 1.37
C HIS A 64 0.60 -10.42 0.04
N ARG A 65 0.09 -11.61 -0.30
CA ARG A 65 -0.74 -11.82 -1.49
C ARG A 65 -1.96 -10.91 -1.44
N PHE A 66 -2.68 -10.89 -0.33
CA PHE A 66 -3.86 -10.04 -0.16
C PHE A 66 -3.51 -8.56 -0.35
N ALA A 67 -2.45 -8.07 0.29
CA ALA A 67 -2.01 -6.68 0.16
C ALA A 67 -1.62 -6.32 -1.29
N VAL A 68 -0.91 -7.21 -1.99
CA VAL A 68 -0.55 -7.01 -3.41
C VAL A 68 -1.80 -6.98 -4.29
N SER A 69 -2.71 -7.94 -4.12
CA SER A 69 -3.97 -7.98 -4.88
C SER A 69 -4.82 -6.73 -4.64
N TYR A 70 -4.96 -6.29 -3.39
CA TYR A 70 -5.69 -5.07 -3.07
C TYR A 70 -5.09 -3.83 -3.77
N HIS A 71 -3.77 -3.64 -3.70
CA HIS A 71 -3.12 -2.53 -4.39
C HIS A 71 -3.22 -2.62 -5.92
N GLN A 72 -3.29 -3.83 -6.49
CA GLN A 72 -3.56 -4.01 -7.91
C GLN A 72 -4.99 -3.58 -8.26
N THR A 73 -5.99 -4.02 -7.49
CA THR A 73 -7.39 -3.61 -7.68
C THR A 73 -7.55 -2.09 -7.59
N VAL A 74 -7.05 -1.47 -6.53
CA VAL A 74 -7.11 0.00 -6.36
C VAL A 74 -6.42 0.71 -7.53
N ARG A 75 -5.26 0.21 -7.97
CA ARG A 75 -4.56 0.78 -9.13
C ARG A 75 -5.37 0.67 -10.41
N ASP A 76 -6.08 -0.44 -10.63
CA ASP A 76 -6.88 -0.65 -11.83
C ASP A 76 -8.16 0.18 -11.80
N GLU A 77 -8.80 0.35 -10.65
CA GLU A 77 -9.92 1.29 -10.48
C GLU A 77 -9.50 2.74 -10.78
N VAL A 78 -8.38 3.19 -10.18
CA VAL A 78 -7.79 4.51 -10.44
C VAL A 78 -7.48 4.72 -11.93
N LYS A 79 -7.01 3.67 -12.62
CA LYS A 79 -6.75 3.71 -14.05
C LYS A 79 -8.02 3.93 -14.86
N THR A 80 -9.10 3.22 -14.53
CA THR A 80 -10.40 3.34 -15.22
C THR A 80 -10.97 4.74 -15.07
N VAL A 81 -10.97 5.30 -13.86
CA VAL A 81 -11.52 6.64 -13.60
C VAL A 81 -10.86 7.72 -14.47
N LEU A 82 -9.54 7.66 -14.65
CA LEU A 82 -8.81 8.60 -15.51
C LEU A 82 -8.93 8.29 -17.01
N ASP A 83 -9.12 7.03 -17.40
CA ASP A 83 -9.30 6.64 -18.81
C ASP A 83 -10.67 7.05 -19.36
N ASP A 84 -11.68 7.18 -18.49
CA ASP A 84 -13.03 7.65 -18.86
C ASP A 84 -13.10 9.16 -19.13
N VAL A 85 -12.00 9.89 -18.88
CA VAL A 85 -11.91 11.34 -19.13
C VAL A 85 -11.50 11.60 -20.59
N PRO A 86 -12.34 12.24 -21.40
CA PRO A 86 -12.01 12.56 -22.79
C PRO A 86 -10.74 13.40 -22.90
N GLY A 87 -9.82 13.00 -23.79
CA GLY A 87 -8.54 13.67 -23.97
C GLY A 87 -7.43 13.21 -23.01
N VAL A 88 -7.73 12.33 -22.04
CA VAL A 88 -6.72 11.73 -21.17
C VAL A 88 -6.29 10.37 -21.72
N GLY A 89 -5.14 10.34 -22.39
CA GLY A 89 -4.53 9.11 -22.87
C GLY A 89 -3.67 8.39 -21.81
N PRO A 90 -3.21 7.16 -22.09
CA PRO A 90 -2.41 6.36 -21.16
C PRO A 90 -1.13 7.03 -20.66
N GLU A 91 -0.55 7.94 -21.45
CA GLU A 91 0.68 8.65 -21.10
C GLU A 91 0.41 9.88 -20.22
N THR A 92 -0.59 10.69 -20.56
CA THR A 92 -1.07 11.82 -19.74
C THR A 92 -1.51 11.34 -18.36
N ARG A 93 -2.27 10.23 -18.29
CA ARG A 93 -2.63 9.58 -17.02
C ARG A 93 -1.40 9.21 -16.17
N ARG A 94 -0.38 8.60 -16.80
CA ARG A 94 0.87 8.25 -16.09
C ARG A 94 1.62 9.46 -15.59
N ARG A 95 1.49 10.63 -16.22
CA ARG A 95 2.07 11.90 -15.75
C ARG A 95 1.27 12.47 -14.58
N LEU A 96 -0.07 12.47 -14.69
CA LEU A 96 -0.97 12.87 -13.60
C LEU A 96 -0.72 12.07 -12.31
N LEU A 97 -0.74 10.74 -12.39
CA LEU A 97 -0.53 9.89 -11.21
C LEU A 97 0.89 10.00 -10.65
N ARG A 98 1.90 10.26 -11.49
CA ARG A 98 3.26 10.50 -11.00
C ARG A 98 3.40 11.83 -10.27
N ARG A 99 2.69 12.87 -10.71
CA ARG A 99 2.74 14.21 -10.09
C ARG A 99 1.90 14.28 -8.82
N PHE A 100 0.66 13.80 -8.88
CA PHE A 100 -0.33 14.00 -7.83
C PHE A 100 -0.52 12.79 -6.92
N GLY A 101 -0.04 11.60 -7.33
CA GLY A 101 -0.06 10.38 -6.50
C GLY A 101 -1.41 9.63 -6.51
N SER A 102 -2.53 10.33 -6.49
CA SER A 102 -3.87 9.73 -6.46
C SER A 102 -4.88 10.49 -7.33
N VAL A 103 -6.02 9.87 -7.66
CA VAL A 103 -7.13 10.54 -8.37
C VAL A 103 -7.72 11.67 -7.54
N GLU A 104 -7.83 11.48 -6.23
CA GLU A 104 -8.35 12.50 -5.31
C GLU A 104 -7.46 13.74 -5.29
N SER A 105 -6.14 13.54 -5.29
CA SER A 105 -5.19 14.65 -5.41
C SER A 105 -5.24 15.33 -6.79
N VAL A 106 -5.59 14.60 -7.86
CA VAL A 106 -5.86 15.22 -9.19
C VAL A 106 -7.14 16.05 -9.16
N ARG A 107 -8.19 15.57 -8.45
CA ARG A 107 -9.46 16.29 -8.26
C ARG A 107 -9.28 17.60 -7.49
N GLU A 108 -8.43 17.59 -6.48
CA GLU A 108 -8.13 18.76 -5.64
C GLU A 108 -7.15 19.76 -6.30
N ALA A 109 -6.40 19.33 -7.31
CA ALA A 109 -5.40 20.15 -7.98
C ALA A 109 -6.01 21.40 -8.65
N SER A 110 -5.29 22.52 -8.61
CA SER A 110 -5.73 23.74 -9.29
C SER A 110 -5.68 23.57 -10.81
N ALA A 111 -6.47 24.36 -11.55
CA ALA A 111 -6.41 24.35 -13.01
C ALA A 111 -5.00 24.62 -13.53
N ALA A 112 -4.26 25.54 -12.88
CA ALA A 112 -2.87 25.85 -13.22
C ALA A 112 -1.94 24.63 -13.02
N ASP A 113 -2.09 23.91 -11.91
CA ASP A 113 -1.30 22.70 -11.63
C ASP A 113 -1.57 21.58 -12.63
N LEU A 114 -2.83 21.44 -13.07
CA LEU A 114 -3.21 20.45 -14.07
C LEU A 114 -2.65 20.80 -15.45
N THR A 115 -2.70 22.08 -15.86
CA THR A 115 -2.14 22.53 -17.14
C THR A 115 -0.61 22.53 -17.20
N ASP A 116 0.06 22.52 -16.03
CA ASP A 116 1.52 22.36 -15.94
C ASP A 116 1.97 20.92 -16.32
N VAL A 117 1.03 19.97 -16.42
CA VAL A 117 1.33 18.62 -16.89
C VAL A 117 1.32 18.56 -18.41
N ASP A 118 2.47 18.19 -18.99
CA ASP A 118 2.63 18.02 -20.43
C ASP A 118 1.50 17.18 -21.05
N GLY A 119 0.81 17.77 -22.03
CA GLY A 119 -0.30 17.14 -22.75
C GLY A 119 -1.69 17.39 -22.13
N ILE A 120 -1.79 18.26 -21.13
CA ILE A 120 -3.07 18.75 -20.58
C ILE A 120 -3.28 20.21 -20.98
N GLY A 121 -4.26 20.45 -21.86
CA GLY A 121 -4.74 21.79 -22.16
C GLY A 121 -5.83 22.24 -21.18
N GLU A 122 -6.21 23.51 -21.25
CA GLU A 122 -7.25 24.11 -20.37
C GLU A 122 -8.56 23.31 -20.40
N ALA A 123 -9.04 22.91 -21.57
CA ALA A 123 -10.28 22.13 -21.72
C ALA A 123 -10.21 20.75 -21.02
N THR A 124 -9.06 20.08 -21.09
CA THR A 124 -8.86 18.79 -20.40
C THR A 124 -8.75 18.99 -18.89
N ALA A 125 -8.07 20.05 -18.43
CA ALA A 125 -7.98 20.39 -17.01
C ALA A 125 -9.35 20.72 -16.40
N GLU A 126 -10.20 21.45 -17.13
CA GLU A 126 -11.58 21.74 -16.73
C GLU A 126 -12.41 20.45 -16.66
N THR A 127 -12.33 19.60 -17.69
CA THR A 127 -13.03 18.31 -17.72
C THR A 127 -12.60 17.41 -16.55
N LEU A 128 -11.31 17.38 -16.20
CA LEU A 128 -10.79 16.64 -15.05
C LEU A 128 -11.41 17.14 -13.74
N ARG A 129 -11.53 18.45 -13.55
CA ARG A 129 -12.13 19.03 -12.33
C ARG A 129 -13.63 18.82 -12.23
N GLU A 130 -14.33 18.73 -13.36
CA GLU A 130 -15.77 18.48 -13.40
C GLU A 130 -16.16 17.02 -13.19
N ARG A 131 -15.37 16.08 -13.75
CA ARG A 131 -15.72 14.66 -13.81
C ARG A 131 -15.11 13.81 -12.71
N LEU A 132 -13.96 14.22 -12.18
CA LEU A 132 -13.29 13.46 -11.14
C LEU A 132 -13.91 13.68 -9.79
#